data_AF-A0A9E4ZMB0-F1
#
_entry.id   AF-A0A9E4ZMB0-F1
#
_cell.length_a   1.000
_cell.length_b   1.000
_cell.length_c   1.000
_cell.angle_alpha   90.00
_cell.angle_beta   90.00
_cell.angle_gamma   90.00
#
_symmetry.space_group_name_H-M   'P 1'
#
loop_
_entity.id
_entity.type
_entity.pdbx_description
1 polymer ?
#
loop_
_entity_poly.entity_id
_entity_poly.type
_entity_poly.pdbx_seq_one_letter_code
_entity_poly.pdbx_strand_id
1 'polypeptide(L)'
;MERLDKIKNLMAYADDVAIKYSQDGKIIGRVTRFYYVKVGNKPLIRIDIPFENYVERPVKMGEYIAVVSIVPKAIILGIVDEIDRADALANLGIKTIKSSEDPSTMATDASIILRPLGEIRFDVKDKVIMFEKVTPSVSPIDPQSPVFIPKPEIIYTVFGIPPRGVSIGNIISAFEPTEVEVNFDTKLLRHHLLIIGTTGAGKTTLLKTLFYMNYRAGNQSIVVDRQGDFVKFMMKFFNDGDVILPVTQRIAEEYKNDFKELVSSRYCSNSAYEYDKSIIACEPKEGKLIKFYLFSLKFSEAFKELPNLFPYMSDQAMAYWNMIVERANKLKVDFNQPFNNVINTLNRSVIAPITSNELAPSTKQSIERVINGLASYGIFDVNGTIKDDRLFDILTHSSNIVIDLSFVLESTALVEPISILAYKILDILYDYKDRQYKTSPNPDQIQHTLLIIDEAHELFPQVRQEASKETVEALVNRILRLGRQRNLGVALATHVPKDLNPLVLQLTNTKIIMRNDENVLKDLGVEEYADVLEYAPPGTGLVKSSFFNNSEFLIKVKNIESE
;
A
#
# COMPACT_ATOMS: atom_id res chain seq x y z
N MET A 1 -51.53 -23.30 -19.16
CA MET A 1 -50.61 -23.10 -20.29
C MET A 1 -49.88 -21.76 -20.17
N GLU A 2 -50.58 -20.63 -20.12
CA GLU A 2 -49.99 -19.28 -20.06
C GLU A 2 -48.89 -19.03 -18.99
N ARG A 3 -49.03 -19.59 -17.77
CA ARG A 3 -47.98 -19.51 -16.72
C ARG A 3 -46.72 -20.35 -17.02
N LEU A 4 -46.88 -21.52 -17.64
CA LEU A 4 -45.76 -22.42 -17.97
C LEU A 4 -44.95 -21.86 -19.13
N ASP A 5 -45.62 -21.29 -20.12
CA ASP A 5 -44.97 -20.63 -21.25
C ASP A 5 -44.20 -19.38 -20.79
N LYS A 6 -44.75 -18.64 -19.81
CA LYS A 6 -44.04 -17.53 -19.18
C LYS A 6 -42.76 -17.97 -18.45
N ILE A 7 -42.77 -19.09 -17.72
CA ILE A 7 -41.58 -19.62 -17.05
C ILE A 7 -40.54 -20.12 -18.06
N LYS A 8 -40.97 -20.84 -19.10
CA LYS A 8 -40.05 -21.28 -20.19
C LYS A 8 -39.36 -20.09 -20.85
N ASN A 9 -40.10 -19.00 -21.10
CA ASN A 9 -39.52 -17.78 -21.66
C ASN A 9 -38.51 -17.13 -20.72
N LEU A 10 -38.79 -17.10 -19.40
CA LEU A 10 -37.84 -16.59 -18.41
C LEU A 10 -36.58 -17.46 -18.32
N MET A 11 -36.71 -18.79 -18.44
CA MET A 11 -35.56 -19.70 -18.45
C MET A 11 -34.70 -19.51 -19.69
N ALA A 12 -35.31 -19.48 -20.88
CA ALA A 12 -34.57 -19.23 -22.13
C ALA A 12 -33.86 -17.87 -22.09
N TYR A 13 -34.51 -16.86 -21.53
CA TYR A 13 -33.93 -15.54 -21.34
C TYR A 13 -32.76 -15.54 -20.34
N ALA A 14 -32.84 -16.30 -19.25
CA ALA A 14 -31.71 -16.46 -18.32
C ALA A 14 -30.52 -17.16 -19.00
N ASP A 15 -30.79 -18.15 -19.84
CA ASP A 15 -29.76 -18.86 -20.61
C ASP A 15 -29.07 -17.92 -21.63
N ASP A 16 -29.83 -17.07 -22.34
CA ASP A 16 -29.28 -16.08 -23.27
C ASP A 16 -28.35 -15.08 -22.56
N VAL A 17 -28.73 -14.63 -21.35
CA VAL A 17 -27.91 -13.73 -20.54
C VAL A 17 -26.63 -14.43 -20.06
N ALA A 18 -26.74 -15.67 -19.61
CA ALA A 18 -25.58 -16.47 -19.19
C ALA A 18 -24.59 -16.65 -20.34
N ILE A 19 -25.06 -17.03 -21.53
CA ILE A 19 -24.22 -17.19 -22.73
C ILE A 19 -23.56 -15.86 -23.11
N LYS A 20 -24.31 -14.75 -23.12
CA LYS A 20 -23.79 -13.43 -23.50
C LYS A 20 -22.66 -12.96 -22.57
N TYR A 21 -22.78 -13.18 -21.27
CA TYR A 21 -21.80 -12.77 -20.26
C TYR A 21 -20.81 -13.87 -19.87
N SER A 22 -20.88 -15.04 -20.52
CA SER A 22 -19.86 -16.07 -20.36
C SER A 22 -18.61 -15.74 -21.17
N GLN A 23 -17.44 -16.01 -20.60
CA GLN A 23 -16.15 -15.85 -21.30
C GLN A 23 -16.08 -16.70 -22.57
N ASP A 24 -16.62 -17.91 -22.52
CA ASP A 24 -16.57 -18.92 -23.59
C ASP A 24 -17.90 -19.11 -24.33
N GLY A 25 -18.93 -18.33 -23.98
CA GLY A 25 -20.28 -18.47 -24.54
C GLY A 25 -21.02 -19.74 -24.10
N LYS A 26 -20.60 -20.41 -23.03
CA LYS A 26 -21.21 -21.66 -22.54
C LYS A 26 -21.87 -21.54 -21.18
N ILE A 27 -22.82 -22.44 -20.92
CA ILE A 27 -23.38 -22.72 -19.59
C ILE A 27 -22.68 -23.96 -19.08
N ILE A 28 -21.98 -23.84 -17.94
CA ILE A 28 -21.16 -24.93 -17.38
C ILE A 28 -21.95 -25.84 -16.45
N GLY A 29 -23.07 -25.38 -15.90
CA GLY A 29 -23.90 -26.14 -14.97
C GLY A 29 -25.20 -25.43 -14.65
N ARG A 30 -25.96 -25.98 -13.69
CA ARG A 30 -27.21 -25.38 -13.23
C ARG A 30 -27.36 -25.51 -11.72
N VAL A 31 -28.07 -24.56 -11.11
CA VAL A 31 -28.47 -24.67 -9.71
C VAL A 31 -29.31 -25.93 -9.51
N THR A 32 -28.94 -26.72 -8.50
CA THR A 32 -29.50 -28.06 -8.27
C THR A 32 -31.02 -28.03 -8.05
N ARG A 33 -31.68 -29.14 -8.41
CA ARG A 33 -33.11 -29.36 -8.13
C ARG A 33 -33.36 -30.03 -6.79
N PHE A 34 -32.33 -30.69 -6.23
CA PHE A 34 -32.51 -31.75 -5.23
C PHE A 34 -32.19 -31.31 -3.80
N TYR A 35 -31.45 -30.20 -3.64
CA TYR A 35 -31.04 -29.67 -2.35
C TYR A 35 -31.57 -28.25 -2.12
N TYR A 36 -31.82 -27.89 -0.86
CA TYR A 36 -32.29 -26.55 -0.50
C TYR A 36 -31.21 -25.51 -0.80
N VAL A 37 -31.55 -24.51 -1.61
CA VAL A 37 -30.78 -23.27 -1.70
C VAL A 37 -31.10 -22.44 -0.45
N LYS A 38 -30.14 -22.33 0.48
CA LYS A 38 -30.32 -21.56 1.71
C LYS A 38 -29.64 -20.20 1.56
N VAL A 39 -30.44 -19.14 1.52
CA VAL A 39 -29.95 -17.76 1.71
C VAL A 39 -30.00 -17.46 3.22
N GLY A 40 -28.85 -17.27 3.86
CA GLY A 40 -28.71 -17.07 5.31
C GLY A 40 -27.35 -16.46 5.66
N ASN A 41 -26.88 -16.54 6.93
CA ASN A 41 -25.61 -15.92 7.35
C ASN A 41 -24.36 -16.44 6.59
N LYS A 42 -24.42 -17.66 6.06
CA LYS A 42 -23.47 -18.20 5.07
C LYS A 42 -24.31 -18.80 3.93
N PRO A 43 -24.71 -18.01 2.93
CA PRO A 43 -25.54 -18.49 1.85
C PRO A 43 -24.70 -19.43 0.98
N LEU A 44 -25.15 -20.67 0.84
CA LEU A 44 -24.45 -21.70 0.06
C LEU A 44 -25.37 -22.12 -1.08
N ILE A 45 -24.89 -21.95 -2.31
CA ILE A 45 -25.64 -22.26 -3.53
C ILE A 45 -25.04 -23.53 -4.10
N ARG A 46 -25.83 -24.61 -4.11
CA ARG A 46 -25.39 -25.87 -4.71
C ARG A 46 -25.67 -25.90 -6.20
N ILE A 47 -24.65 -26.24 -6.97
CA ILE A 47 -24.68 -26.27 -8.43
C ILE A 47 -24.22 -27.64 -8.91
N ASP A 48 -24.97 -28.20 -9.85
CA ASP A 48 -24.62 -29.44 -10.53
C ASP A 48 -23.92 -29.09 -11.86
N ILE A 49 -22.72 -29.62 -12.06
CA ILE A 49 -21.93 -29.53 -13.28
C ILE A 49 -21.96 -30.90 -13.96
N PRO A 50 -22.57 -31.02 -15.16
CA PRO A 50 -22.60 -32.26 -15.92
C PRO A 50 -21.21 -32.86 -16.12
N PHE A 51 -21.13 -34.19 -16.14
CA PHE A 51 -19.85 -34.90 -16.27
C PHE A 51 -19.06 -34.46 -17.51
N GLU A 52 -19.73 -34.25 -18.65
CA GLU A 52 -19.09 -33.82 -19.89
C GLU A 52 -18.45 -32.44 -19.75
N ASN A 53 -19.14 -31.50 -19.11
CA ASN A 53 -18.63 -30.15 -18.86
C ASN A 53 -17.47 -30.17 -17.87
N TYR A 54 -17.55 -31.01 -16.83
CA TYR A 54 -16.46 -31.18 -15.86
C TYR A 54 -15.20 -31.75 -16.51
N VAL A 55 -15.34 -32.74 -17.42
CA VAL A 55 -14.22 -33.33 -18.15
C VAL A 55 -13.61 -32.33 -19.13
N GLU A 56 -14.45 -31.55 -19.84
CA GLU A 56 -13.96 -30.51 -20.74
C GLU A 56 -13.21 -29.41 -19.98
N ARG A 57 -13.75 -28.98 -18.84
CA ARG A 57 -13.17 -27.91 -18.02
C ARG A 57 -13.47 -28.13 -16.53
N PRO A 58 -12.53 -28.72 -15.79
CA PRO A 58 -12.68 -28.87 -14.35
C PRO A 58 -12.76 -27.52 -13.66
N VAL A 59 -13.78 -27.33 -12.84
CA VAL A 59 -13.89 -26.17 -11.95
C VAL A 59 -12.93 -26.33 -10.78
N LYS A 60 -12.30 -25.24 -10.38
CA LYS A 60 -11.33 -25.21 -9.28
C LYS A 60 -11.89 -24.48 -8.06
N MET A 61 -11.37 -24.85 -6.88
CA MET A 61 -11.60 -24.10 -5.64
C MET A 61 -11.10 -22.66 -5.79
N GLY A 62 -11.85 -21.69 -5.26
CA GLY A 62 -11.51 -20.27 -5.36
C GLY A 62 -11.77 -19.63 -6.73
N GLU A 63 -12.44 -20.33 -7.64
CA GLU A 63 -12.80 -19.82 -8.96
C GLU A 63 -14.04 -18.91 -8.89
N TYR A 64 -14.05 -17.80 -9.64
CA TYR A 64 -15.26 -16.97 -9.77
C TYR A 64 -16.23 -17.56 -10.79
N ILE A 65 -17.48 -17.73 -10.35
CA ILE A 65 -18.57 -18.25 -11.18
C ILE A 65 -19.80 -17.37 -10.97
N ALA A 66 -20.61 -17.22 -12.00
CA ALA A 66 -21.84 -16.45 -11.94
C ALA A 66 -23.08 -17.31 -12.22
N VAL A 67 -24.20 -16.92 -11.60
CA VAL A 67 -25.52 -17.55 -11.75
C VAL A 67 -26.51 -16.50 -12.21
N VAL A 68 -27.33 -16.81 -13.22
CA VAL A 68 -28.46 -15.94 -13.61
C VAL A 68 -29.73 -16.45 -12.94
N SER A 69 -30.21 -15.76 -11.91
CA SER A 69 -31.49 -16.12 -11.28
C SER A 69 -32.67 -15.77 -12.20
N ILE A 70 -33.53 -16.76 -12.42
CA ILE A 70 -34.60 -16.73 -13.43
C ILE A 70 -35.69 -15.70 -13.08
N VAL A 71 -36.24 -15.76 -11.87
CA VAL A 71 -37.37 -14.93 -11.44
C VAL A 71 -36.92 -13.53 -11.00
N PRO A 72 -35.88 -13.37 -10.15
CA PRO A 72 -35.37 -12.07 -9.75
C PRO A 72 -34.73 -11.26 -10.89
N LYS A 73 -34.35 -11.90 -12.00
CA LYS A 73 -33.56 -11.29 -13.09
C LYS A 73 -32.31 -10.63 -12.55
N ALA A 74 -31.48 -11.44 -11.90
CA ALA A 74 -30.25 -10.99 -11.29
C ALA A 74 -29.09 -11.92 -11.62
N ILE A 75 -27.92 -11.33 -11.85
CA ILE A 75 -26.65 -12.06 -11.95
C ILE A 75 -26.01 -12.06 -10.58
N ILE A 76 -25.73 -13.25 -10.06
CA ILE A 76 -25.09 -13.44 -8.75
C ILE A 76 -23.70 -13.95 -9.01
N LEU A 77 -22.69 -13.14 -8.68
CA LEU A 77 -21.30 -13.56 -8.71
C LEU A 77 -20.97 -14.26 -7.39
N GLY A 78 -20.27 -15.38 -7.45
CA GLY A 78 -19.77 -16.08 -6.28
C GLY A 78 -18.38 -16.65 -6.51
N ILE A 79 -17.81 -17.20 -5.44
CA ILE A 79 -16.55 -17.95 -5.44
C ILE A 79 -16.82 -19.40 -5.05
N VAL A 80 -16.16 -20.33 -5.73
CA VAL A 80 -16.26 -21.77 -5.45
C VAL A 80 -15.63 -22.06 -4.08
N ASP A 81 -16.46 -22.52 -3.16
CA ASP A 81 -16.14 -22.73 -1.74
C ASP A 81 -15.92 -24.20 -1.42
N GLU A 82 -16.61 -25.12 -2.10
CA GLU A 82 -16.41 -26.57 -1.98
C GLU A 82 -16.68 -27.26 -3.33
N ILE A 83 -16.03 -28.40 -3.57
CA ILE A 83 -16.25 -29.26 -4.75
C ILE A 83 -16.41 -30.70 -4.27
N ASP A 84 -17.56 -31.28 -4.57
CA ASP A 84 -17.94 -32.67 -4.27
C ASP A 84 -18.01 -33.50 -5.54
N ARG A 85 -17.36 -34.67 -5.50
CA ARG A 85 -17.44 -35.71 -6.52
C ARG A 85 -17.63 -37.06 -5.83
N ALA A 86 -18.62 -37.80 -6.30
CA ALA A 86 -18.92 -39.12 -5.78
C ALA A 86 -19.28 -40.07 -6.93
N ASP A 87 -18.78 -41.29 -6.83
CA ASP A 87 -19.19 -42.39 -7.70
C ASP A 87 -20.70 -42.66 -7.58
N ALA A 88 -21.32 -43.16 -8.64
CA ALA A 88 -22.75 -43.52 -8.64
C ALA A 88 -23.12 -44.47 -7.49
N LEU A 89 -22.27 -45.45 -7.17
CA LEU A 89 -22.49 -46.37 -6.05
C LEU A 89 -22.38 -45.66 -4.69
N ALA A 90 -21.43 -44.72 -4.55
CA ALA A 90 -21.28 -43.93 -3.34
C ALA A 90 -22.51 -43.05 -3.09
N ASN A 91 -23.05 -42.42 -4.14
CA ASN A 91 -24.29 -41.64 -4.06
C ASN A 91 -25.50 -42.49 -3.66
N LEU A 92 -25.54 -43.75 -4.09
CA LEU A 92 -26.58 -44.71 -3.69
C LEU A 92 -26.33 -45.35 -2.31
N GLY A 93 -25.21 -45.04 -1.65
CA GLY A 93 -24.82 -45.62 -0.36
C GLY A 93 -24.44 -47.11 -0.43
N ILE A 94 -24.10 -47.61 -1.62
CA ILE A 94 -23.80 -49.02 -1.87
C ILE A 94 -22.31 -49.26 -1.62
N LYS A 95 -21.98 -50.10 -0.63
CA LYS A 95 -20.60 -50.55 -0.38
C LYS A 95 -20.36 -51.89 -1.04
N THR A 96 -19.40 -51.97 -1.96
CA THR A 96 -19.01 -53.23 -2.60
C THR A 96 -17.80 -53.84 -1.90
N ILE A 97 -17.79 -55.18 -1.77
CA ILE A 97 -16.67 -55.93 -1.17
C ILE A 97 -15.53 -56.15 -2.19
N LYS A 98 -15.85 -56.06 -3.50
CA LYS A 98 -14.89 -56.06 -4.60
C LYS A 98 -14.87 -54.68 -5.27
N SER A 99 -13.69 -54.16 -5.59
CA SER A 99 -13.54 -53.00 -6.46
C SER A 99 -13.98 -53.37 -7.87
N SER A 100 -15.11 -52.82 -8.31
CA SER A 100 -15.56 -52.87 -9.70
C SER A 100 -14.90 -51.72 -10.45
N GLU A 101 -14.14 -51.98 -11.51
CA GLU A 101 -13.50 -50.95 -12.35
C GLU A 101 -14.43 -50.45 -13.47
N ASP A 102 -15.75 -50.39 -13.25
CA ASP A 102 -16.69 -49.93 -14.28
C ASP A 102 -16.63 -48.40 -14.39
N PRO A 103 -16.03 -47.82 -15.45
CA PRO A 103 -15.84 -46.38 -15.55
C PRO A 103 -17.17 -45.62 -15.72
N SER A 104 -18.24 -46.29 -16.12
CA SER A 104 -19.55 -45.65 -16.29
C SER A 104 -20.12 -45.14 -14.96
N THR A 105 -19.71 -45.74 -13.84
CA THR A 105 -20.10 -45.31 -12.49
C THR A 105 -19.47 -43.99 -12.06
N MET A 106 -18.39 -43.55 -12.75
CA MET A 106 -17.74 -42.26 -12.55
C MET A 106 -18.41 -41.10 -13.30
N ALA A 107 -19.34 -41.39 -14.21
CA ALA A 107 -20.06 -40.40 -15.03
C ALA A 107 -21.20 -39.72 -14.24
N THR A 108 -20.85 -39.17 -13.08
CA THR A 108 -21.73 -38.41 -12.20
C THR A 108 -21.43 -36.92 -12.28
N ASP A 109 -22.44 -36.10 -11.98
CA ASP A 109 -22.30 -34.65 -11.89
C ASP A 109 -21.29 -34.28 -10.78
N ALA A 110 -20.49 -33.26 -11.02
CA ALA A 110 -19.76 -32.59 -9.95
C ALA A 110 -20.72 -31.62 -9.23
N SER A 111 -20.80 -31.71 -7.92
CA SER A 111 -21.57 -30.75 -7.11
C SER A 111 -20.59 -29.72 -6.57
N ILE A 112 -20.83 -28.44 -6.86
CA ILE A 112 -20.04 -27.35 -6.25
C ILE A 112 -20.90 -26.55 -5.29
N ILE A 113 -20.26 -26.02 -4.25
CA ILE A 113 -20.85 -25.03 -3.37
C ILE A 113 -20.27 -23.68 -3.71
N LEU A 114 -21.15 -22.75 -4.06
CA LEU A 114 -20.81 -21.38 -4.41
C LEU A 114 -21.19 -20.44 -3.25
N ARG A 115 -20.19 -19.68 -2.78
CA ARG A 115 -20.38 -18.58 -1.83
C ARG A 115 -20.60 -17.28 -2.61
N PRO A 116 -21.78 -16.64 -2.52
CA PRO A 116 -22.07 -15.43 -3.28
C PRO A 116 -21.33 -14.21 -2.73
N LEU A 117 -20.84 -13.38 -3.63
CA LEU A 117 -20.09 -12.14 -3.35
C LEU A 117 -20.92 -10.88 -3.61
N GLY A 118 -21.88 -10.96 -4.53
CA GLY A 118 -22.80 -9.86 -4.80
C GLY A 118 -23.79 -10.17 -5.92
N GLU A 119 -24.82 -9.34 -6.01
CA GLU A 119 -25.94 -9.45 -6.94
C GLU A 119 -26.05 -8.19 -7.80
N ILE A 120 -26.23 -8.37 -9.11
CA ILE A 120 -26.54 -7.30 -10.07
C ILE A 120 -27.90 -7.60 -10.68
N ARG A 121 -28.90 -6.77 -10.37
CA ARG A 121 -30.18 -6.82 -11.09
C ARG A 121 -30.03 -6.25 -12.48
N PHE A 122 -30.80 -6.79 -13.41
CA PHE A 122 -30.79 -6.32 -14.77
C PHE A 122 -32.18 -6.24 -15.35
N ASP A 123 -32.38 -5.21 -16.16
CA ASP A 123 -33.56 -5.07 -17.01
C ASP A 123 -33.14 -5.13 -18.48
N VAL A 124 -34.05 -5.56 -19.35
CA VAL A 124 -33.82 -5.53 -20.79
C VAL A 124 -34.81 -4.60 -21.45
N LYS A 125 -34.25 -3.58 -22.09
CA LYS A 125 -34.95 -2.63 -22.96
C LYS A 125 -34.30 -2.67 -24.33
N ASP A 126 -35.09 -2.88 -25.37
CA ASP A 126 -34.61 -2.92 -26.77
C ASP A 126 -33.43 -3.88 -27.02
N LYS A 127 -33.44 -5.06 -26.37
CA LYS A 127 -32.36 -6.07 -26.41
C LYS A 127 -31.02 -5.63 -25.79
N VAL A 128 -30.99 -4.48 -25.13
CA VAL A 128 -29.86 -4.01 -24.33
C VAL A 128 -30.09 -4.39 -22.87
N ILE A 129 -29.07 -5.01 -22.26
CA ILE A 129 -29.09 -5.36 -20.84
C ILE A 129 -28.55 -4.15 -20.08
N MET A 130 -29.37 -3.62 -19.19
CA MET A 130 -29.03 -2.49 -18.33
C MET A 130 -28.85 -3.02 -16.92
N PHE A 131 -27.64 -2.89 -16.39
CA PHE A 131 -27.36 -3.23 -14.99
C PHE A 131 -27.88 -2.15 -14.05
N GLU A 132 -28.58 -2.59 -13.01
CA GLU A 132 -28.96 -1.76 -11.89
C GLU A 132 -27.82 -1.67 -10.86
N LYS A 133 -28.12 -1.14 -9.67
CA LYS A 133 -27.16 -1.04 -8.58
C LYS A 133 -26.82 -2.43 -8.02
N VAL A 134 -25.53 -2.65 -7.75
CA VAL A 134 -25.04 -3.84 -7.04
C VAL A 134 -25.59 -3.86 -5.61
N THR A 135 -26.09 -5.03 -5.18
CA THR A 135 -26.54 -5.26 -3.81
C THR A 135 -25.89 -6.52 -3.23
N PRO A 136 -25.84 -6.65 -1.89
CA PRO A 136 -25.60 -7.96 -1.28
C PRO A 136 -26.58 -8.99 -1.82
N SER A 137 -26.13 -10.25 -1.93
CA SER A 137 -26.96 -11.34 -2.45
C SER A 137 -28.05 -11.68 -1.44
N VAL A 138 -29.24 -11.14 -1.67
CA VAL A 138 -30.43 -11.33 -0.81
C VAL A 138 -31.58 -11.96 -1.58
N SER A 139 -31.51 -11.98 -2.90
CA SER A 139 -32.53 -12.62 -3.72
C SER A 139 -32.46 -14.15 -3.59
N PRO A 140 -33.63 -14.83 -3.58
CA PRO A 140 -33.65 -16.29 -3.70
C PRO A 140 -33.10 -16.69 -5.07
N ILE A 141 -32.43 -17.85 -5.15
CA ILE A 141 -31.92 -18.37 -6.41
C ILE A 141 -32.80 -19.52 -6.85
N ASP A 142 -33.37 -19.38 -8.05
CA ASP A 142 -34.26 -20.39 -8.59
C ASP A 142 -33.48 -21.66 -8.95
N PRO A 143 -33.97 -22.87 -8.59
CA PRO A 143 -33.47 -24.11 -9.16
C PRO A 143 -33.46 -24.03 -10.68
N GLN A 144 -32.48 -24.67 -11.32
CA GLN A 144 -32.25 -24.62 -12.77
C GLN A 144 -31.70 -23.31 -13.33
N SER A 145 -31.43 -22.30 -12.50
CA SER A 145 -30.72 -21.11 -12.93
C SER A 145 -29.39 -21.49 -13.60
N PRO A 146 -29.08 -20.97 -14.80
CA PRO A 146 -27.86 -21.30 -15.53
C PRO A 146 -26.63 -20.70 -14.84
N VAL A 147 -25.55 -21.46 -14.90
CA VAL A 147 -24.26 -21.16 -14.26
C VAL A 147 -23.19 -21.03 -15.36
N PHE A 148 -22.34 -20.02 -15.27
CA PHE A 148 -21.37 -19.67 -16.30
C PHE A 148 -20.11 -19.02 -15.72
N ILE A 149 -19.05 -18.94 -16.53
CA ILE A 149 -17.79 -18.28 -16.16
C ILE A 149 -17.88 -16.80 -16.56
N PRO A 150 -17.87 -15.87 -15.61
CA PRO A 150 -18.19 -14.47 -15.90
C PRO A 150 -17.09 -13.77 -16.71
N LYS A 151 -17.50 -12.97 -17.70
CA LYS A 151 -16.63 -11.97 -18.32
C LYS A 151 -16.10 -10.95 -17.31
N PRO A 152 -14.93 -10.33 -17.56
CA PRO A 152 -14.34 -9.31 -16.68
C PRO A 152 -15.32 -8.21 -16.25
N GLU A 153 -16.21 -7.78 -17.16
CA GLU A 153 -17.22 -6.74 -16.90
C GLU A 153 -18.14 -7.02 -15.70
N ILE A 154 -18.51 -8.29 -15.47
CA ILE A 154 -19.32 -8.68 -14.32
C ILE A 154 -18.51 -8.53 -13.03
N ILE A 155 -17.24 -8.95 -13.05
CA ILE A 155 -16.36 -8.88 -11.88
C ILE A 155 -16.06 -7.41 -11.52
N TYR A 156 -15.72 -6.57 -12.50
CA TYR A 156 -15.55 -5.12 -12.30
C TYR A 156 -16.78 -4.49 -11.63
N THR A 157 -17.97 -4.83 -12.13
CA THR A 157 -19.23 -4.27 -11.63
C THR A 157 -19.49 -4.73 -10.20
N VAL A 158 -19.46 -6.05 -9.94
CA VAL A 158 -19.74 -6.58 -8.59
C VAL A 158 -18.74 -6.06 -7.57
N PHE A 159 -17.45 -6.00 -7.90
CA PHE A 159 -16.42 -5.56 -6.96
C PHE A 159 -16.39 -4.02 -6.84
N GLY A 160 -16.99 -3.29 -7.78
CA GLY A 160 -16.96 -1.84 -7.81
C GLY A 160 -15.56 -1.30 -8.11
N ILE A 161 -14.77 -2.03 -8.90
CA ILE A 161 -13.42 -1.61 -9.27
C ILE A 161 -13.53 -0.52 -10.35
N PRO A 162 -12.86 0.63 -10.17
CA PRO A 162 -12.94 1.70 -11.14
C PRO A 162 -12.26 1.28 -12.46
N PRO A 163 -12.80 1.71 -13.63
CA PRO A 163 -12.24 1.33 -14.94
C PRO A 163 -10.90 2.01 -15.23
N ARG A 164 -10.52 3.02 -14.44
CA ARG A 164 -9.26 3.78 -14.58
C ARG A 164 -8.72 4.10 -13.20
N GLY A 165 -7.40 4.23 -13.11
CA GLY A 165 -6.71 4.60 -11.88
C GLY A 165 -5.26 4.12 -11.93
N VAL A 166 -4.64 4.06 -10.76
CA VAL A 166 -3.33 3.44 -10.57
C VAL A 166 -3.54 1.92 -10.53
N SER A 167 -3.21 1.24 -11.62
CA SER A 167 -3.29 -0.23 -11.72
C SER A 167 -2.20 -0.88 -10.87
N ILE A 168 -2.57 -1.81 -9.99
CA ILE A 168 -1.63 -2.47 -9.07
C ILE A 168 -1.37 -3.94 -9.40
N GLY A 169 -2.19 -4.54 -10.27
CA GLY A 169 -2.18 -5.98 -10.52
C GLY A 169 -3.55 -6.50 -10.94
N ASN A 170 -3.70 -7.80 -10.91
CA ASN A 170 -4.87 -8.51 -11.41
C ASN A 170 -5.56 -9.29 -10.29
N ILE A 171 -6.89 -9.38 -10.35
CA ILE A 171 -7.64 -10.28 -9.46
C ILE A 171 -7.20 -11.73 -9.71
N ILE A 172 -7.10 -12.51 -8.64
CA ILE A 172 -6.84 -13.95 -8.71
C ILE A 172 -8.15 -14.73 -8.67
N SER A 173 -8.31 -15.67 -9.61
CA SER A 173 -9.36 -16.70 -9.64
C SER A 173 -8.69 -18.07 -9.67
N ALA A 174 -9.04 -18.95 -8.74
CA ALA A 174 -8.44 -20.29 -8.64
C ALA A 174 -6.89 -20.26 -8.62
N PHE A 175 -6.31 -19.32 -7.88
CA PHE A 175 -4.85 -19.08 -7.76
C PHE A 175 -4.14 -18.64 -9.05
N GLU A 176 -4.90 -18.32 -10.11
CA GLU A 176 -4.38 -17.79 -11.36
C GLU A 176 -4.83 -16.33 -11.59
N PRO A 177 -3.97 -15.45 -12.11
CA PRO A 177 -4.36 -14.08 -12.43
C PRO A 177 -5.42 -14.04 -13.54
N THR A 178 -6.43 -13.20 -13.37
CA THR A 178 -7.49 -12.93 -14.36
C THR A 178 -7.15 -11.70 -15.21
N GLU A 179 -7.94 -11.41 -16.24
CA GLU A 179 -7.84 -10.18 -17.02
C GLU A 179 -8.38 -8.94 -16.29
N VAL A 180 -8.92 -9.10 -15.07
CA VAL A 180 -9.50 -7.99 -14.30
C VAL A 180 -8.38 -7.27 -13.55
N GLU A 181 -8.00 -6.09 -14.04
CA GLU A 181 -7.04 -5.21 -13.37
C GLU A 181 -7.68 -4.52 -12.16
N VAL A 182 -6.91 -4.40 -11.09
CA VAL A 182 -7.30 -3.70 -9.87
C VAL A 182 -6.73 -2.29 -9.93
N ASN A 183 -7.62 -1.31 -10.08
CA ASN A 183 -7.26 0.09 -10.17
C ASN A 183 -7.60 0.83 -8.87
N PHE A 184 -6.68 1.66 -8.40
CA PHE A 184 -6.93 2.60 -7.30
C PHE A 184 -7.16 4.00 -7.84
N ASP A 185 -8.33 4.56 -7.53
CA ASP A 185 -8.63 5.96 -7.83
C ASP A 185 -7.96 6.91 -6.82
N THR A 186 -7.92 8.20 -7.13
CA THR A 186 -7.34 9.21 -6.24
C THR A 186 -8.08 9.29 -4.90
N LYS A 187 -9.37 8.97 -4.88
CA LYS A 187 -10.18 8.90 -3.66
C LYS A 187 -9.67 7.81 -2.74
N LEU A 188 -9.38 6.61 -3.22
CA LEU A 188 -8.83 5.52 -2.41
C LEU A 188 -7.41 5.87 -1.94
N LEU A 189 -6.54 6.34 -2.85
CA LEU A 189 -5.14 6.64 -2.53
C LEU A 189 -4.96 7.73 -1.45
N ARG A 190 -5.83 8.76 -1.43
CA ARG A 190 -5.80 9.80 -0.37
C ARG A 190 -6.28 9.31 1.01
N HIS A 191 -6.82 8.09 1.13
CA HIS A 191 -7.18 7.47 2.41
C HIS A 191 -6.16 6.42 2.88
N HIS A 192 -4.97 6.48 2.28
CA HIS A 192 -3.78 5.73 2.66
C HIS A 192 -3.90 4.22 2.45
N LEU A 193 -2.75 3.62 2.17
CA LEU A 193 -2.56 2.20 1.94
C LEU A 193 -1.59 1.66 2.98
N LEU A 194 -1.88 0.48 3.52
CA LEU A 194 -0.93 -0.27 4.32
C LEU A 194 -0.68 -1.64 3.70
N ILE A 195 0.59 -1.91 3.40
CA ILE A 195 1.06 -3.16 2.79
C ILE A 195 1.78 -3.97 3.87
N ILE A 196 1.30 -5.17 4.14
CA ILE A 196 1.80 -6.03 5.21
C ILE A 196 2.25 -7.35 4.61
N GLY A 197 3.45 -7.81 4.94
CA GLY A 197 4.01 -9.03 4.36
C GLY A 197 5.36 -9.39 4.93
N THR A 198 5.66 -10.67 5.02
CA THR A 198 7.00 -11.18 5.35
C THR A 198 8.06 -10.73 4.33
N THR A 199 9.34 -10.91 4.66
CA THR A 199 10.45 -10.65 3.72
C THR A 199 10.27 -11.51 2.47
N GLY A 200 10.48 -10.91 1.30
CA GLY A 200 10.30 -11.58 0.00
C GLY A 200 8.83 -11.80 -0.42
N ALA A 201 7.83 -11.33 0.34
CA ALA A 201 6.42 -11.48 -0.04
C ALA A 201 6.00 -10.61 -1.24
N GLY A 202 6.81 -9.61 -1.63
CA GLY A 202 6.52 -8.71 -2.76
C GLY A 202 6.12 -7.28 -2.38
N LYS A 203 6.33 -6.85 -1.12
CA LYS A 203 6.01 -5.50 -0.63
C LYS A 203 6.68 -4.41 -1.47
N THR A 204 8.00 -4.47 -1.60
CA THR A 204 8.80 -3.49 -2.36
C THR A 204 8.44 -3.51 -3.85
N THR A 205 8.11 -4.68 -4.42
CA THR A 205 7.57 -4.78 -5.80
C THR A 205 6.27 -4.02 -5.96
N LEU A 206 5.35 -4.13 -4.99
CA LEU A 206 4.09 -3.38 -5.00
C LEU A 206 4.32 -1.88 -4.81
N LEU A 207 5.21 -1.46 -3.90
CA LEU A 207 5.55 -0.04 -3.72
C LEU A 207 6.17 0.56 -5.00
N LYS A 208 7.08 -0.16 -5.67
CA LYS A 208 7.65 0.24 -6.98
C LYS A 208 6.58 0.32 -8.07
N THR A 209 5.62 -0.59 -8.06
CA THR A 209 4.47 -0.58 -8.98
C THR A 209 3.60 0.64 -8.73
N LEU A 210 3.25 0.94 -7.48
CA LEU A 210 2.52 2.14 -7.10
C LEU A 210 3.29 3.41 -7.51
N PHE A 211 4.60 3.46 -7.29
CA PHE A 211 5.45 4.58 -7.68
C PHE A 211 5.39 4.84 -9.18
N TYR A 212 5.61 3.81 -10.00
CA TYR A 212 5.61 3.92 -11.45
C TYR A 212 4.22 4.21 -12.03
N MET A 213 3.19 3.52 -11.54
CA MET A 213 1.83 3.66 -12.05
C MET A 213 1.19 4.97 -11.63
N ASN A 214 1.52 5.51 -10.46
CA ASN A 214 1.09 6.85 -10.04
C ASN A 214 1.76 7.95 -10.89
N TYR A 215 3.04 7.80 -11.23
CA TYR A 215 3.73 8.66 -12.21
C TYR A 215 3.05 8.61 -13.58
N ARG A 216 2.75 7.42 -14.09
CA ARG A 216 2.05 7.24 -15.38
C ARG A 216 0.65 7.87 -15.39
N ALA A 217 0.03 8.04 -14.22
CA ALA A 217 -1.23 8.74 -14.05
C ALA A 217 -1.10 10.27 -13.97
N GLY A 218 0.13 10.83 -14.04
CA GLY A 218 0.39 12.28 -13.96
C GLY A 218 0.35 12.86 -12.54
N ASN A 219 0.37 12.01 -11.51
CA ASN A 219 0.39 12.43 -10.12
C ASN A 219 1.82 12.57 -9.61
N GLN A 220 1.98 13.35 -8.53
CA GLN A 220 3.26 13.47 -7.84
C GLN A 220 3.49 12.24 -6.96
N SER A 221 4.72 11.73 -6.96
CA SER A 221 5.16 10.62 -6.10
C SER A 221 6.40 11.02 -5.32
N ILE A 222 6.41 10.69 -4.03
CA ILE A 222 7.56 10.94 -3.14
C ILE A 222 7.85 9.63 -2.42
N VAL A 223 9.08 9.14 -2.52
CA VAL A 223 9.50 7.90 -1.86
C VAL A 223 10.51 8.23 -0.76
N VAL A 224 10.30 7.70 0.45
CA VAL A 224 11.32 7.67 1.49
C VAL A 224 12.01 6.32 1.40
N ASP A 225 13.20 6.31 0.81
CA ASP A 225 13.95 5.09 0.51
C ASP A 225 15.07 4.89 1.54
N ARG A 226 14.98 3.80 2.30
CA ARG A 226 15.98 3.46 3.31
C ARG A 226 17.14 2.65 2.74
N GLN A 227 16.90 1.89 1.67
CA GLN A 227 17.84 0.88 1.16
C GLN A 227 18.50 1.30 -0.16
N GLY A 228 17.98 2.32 -0.84
CA GLY A 228 18.52 2.86 -2.09
C GLY A 228 18.04 2.11 -3.34
N ASP A 229 17.01 1.28 -3.21
CA ASP A 229 16.45 0.46 -4.30
C ASP A 229 15.56 1.26 -5.26
N PHE A 230 14.93 2.33 -4.78
CA PHE A 230 14.03 3.16 -5.56
C PHE A 230 14.76 4.13 -6.48
N VAL A 231 15.96 4.57 -6.11
CA VAL A 231 16.80 5.40 -7.01
C VAL A 231 17.17 4.62 -8.27
N LYS A 232 17.66 3.38 -8.10
CA LYS A 232 17.99 2.50 -9.24
C LYS A 232 16.77 2.18 -10.10
N PHE A 233 15.63 1.91 -9.45
CA PHE A 233 14.36 1.71 -10.15
C PHE A 233 13.95 2.96 -10.94
N MET A 234 14.04 4.15 -10.33
CA MET A 234 13.73 5.42 -10.98
C MET A 234 14.61 5.63 -12.23
N MET A 235 15.92 5.44 -12.12
CA MET A 235 16.85 5.56 -13.26
C MET A 235 16.50 4.62 -14.41
N LYS A 236 16.02 3.41 -14.11
CA LYS A 236 15.66 2.42 -15.13
C LYS A 236 14.35 2.76 -15.83
N PHE A 237 13.30 3.13 -15.09
CA PHE A 237 11.93 3.20 -15.62
C PHE A 237 11.39 4.61 -15.88
N PHE A 238 11.97 5.64 -15.28
CA PHE A 238 11.49 7.02 -15.42
C PHE A 238 12.29 7.78 -16.47
N ASN A 239 11.68 8.84 -17.01
CA ASN A 239 12.35 9.77 -17.93
C ASN A 239 13.07 10.87 -17.14
N ASP A 240 12.48 11.31 -16.05
CA ASP A 240 12.99 12.35 -15.19
C ASP A 240 12.67 12.04 -13.73
N GLY A 241 13.46 12.60 -12.83
CA GLY A 241 13.23 12.47 -11.40
C GLY A 241 14.31 13.15 -10.57
N ASP A 242 13.95 13.43 -9.33
CA ASP A 242 14.78 14.18 -8.41
C ASP A 242 15.08 13.31 -7.17
N VAL A 243 16.35 13.23 -6.79
CA VAL A 243 16.83 12.50 -5.62
C VAL A 243 17.25 13.51 -4.57
N ILE A 244 16.57 13.54 -3.43
CA ILE A 244 17.08 14.22 -2.25
C ILE A 244 18.04 13.27 -1.59
N LEU A 245 19.30 13.66 -1.51
CA LEU A 245 20.39 12.83 -1.00
C LEU A 245 20.96 13.47 0.27
N PRO A 246 20.47 13.12 1.48
CA PRO A 246 21.07 13.57 2.72
C PRO A 246 22.52 13.08 2.85
N VAL A 247 23.43 14.01 3.12
CA VAL A 247 24.86 13.76 3.28
C VAL A 247 25.28 14.10 4.70
N THR A 248 26.09 13.23 5.31
CA THR A 248 26.70 13.51 6.61
C THR A 248 28.05 14.20 6.45
N GLN A 249 28.48 14.93 7.47
CA GLN A 249 29.82 15.53 7.54
C GLN A 249 30.92 14.50 7.27
N ARG A 250 30.77 13.27 7.79
CA ARG A 250 31.70 12.17 7.55
C ARG A 250 31.78 11.79 6.07
N ILE A 251 30.65 11.67 5.38
CA ILE A 251 30.62 11.36 3.94
C ILE A 251 31.27 12.51 3.15
N ALA A 252 30.94 13.75 3.48
CA ALA A 252 31.53 14.91 2.81
C ALA A 252 33.06 14.93 2.96
N GLU A 253 33.58 14.57 4.15
CA GLU A 253 35.02 14.43 4.40
C GLU A 253 35.65 13.26 3.64
N GLU A 254 35.00 12.10 3.62
CA GLU A 254 35.46 10.89 2.92
C GLU A 254 35.65 11.14 1.41
N TYR A 255 34.71 11.84 0.80
CA TYR A 255 34.75 12.20 -0.62
C TYR A 255 35.43 13.55 -0.88
N LYS A 256 36.05 14.18 0.12
CA LYS A 256 36.73 15.49 0.01
C LYS A 256 35.84 16.59 -0.59
N ASN A 257 34.53 16.53 -0.34
CA ASN A 257 33.48 17.37 -0.93
C ASN A 257 33.32 17.22 -2.45
N ASP A 258 33.87 16.17 -3.07
CA ASP A 258 33.59 15.80 -4.46
C ASP A 258 32.29 14.97 -4.53
N PHE A 259 31.16 15.67 -4.50
CA PHE A 259 29.85 15.01 -4.57
C PHE A 259 29.53 14.43 -5.94
N LYS A 260 30.24 14.85 -6.99
CA LYS A 260 30.15 14.20 -8.30
C LYS A 260 30.67 12.77 -8.18
N GLU A 261 31.81 12.57 -7.51
CA GLU A 261 32.37 11.23 -7.29
C GLU A 261 31.50 10.35 -6.37
N LEU A 262 30.85 10.97 -5.37
CA LEU A 262 29.87 10.29 -4.52
C LEU A 262 28.71 9.69 -5.33
N VAL A 263 28.14 10.49 -6.25
CA VAL A 263 26.99 10.07 -7.05
C VAL A 263 27.41 9.14 -8.19
N SER A 264 28.55 9.42 -8.85
CA SER A 264 29.08 8.60 -9.95
C SER A 264 29.37 7.17 -9.49
N SER A 265 30.06 7.00 -8.37
CA SER A 265 30.51 5.70 -7.87
C SER A 265 29.34 4.78 -7.51
N ARG A 266 28.20 5.34 -7.10
CA ARG A 266 27.04 4.55 -6.65
C ARG A 266 25.94 4.36 -7.70
N TYR A 267 25.65 5.36 -8.53
CA TYR A 267 24.44 5.35 -9.36
C TYR A 267 24.71 5.30 -10.86
N CYS A 268 25.54 6.20 -11.38
CA CYS A 268 25.53 6.50 -12.81
C CYS A 268 26.91 6.53 -13.48
N SER A 269 27.96 6.12 -12.77
CA SER A 269 29.33 6.00 -13.27
C SER A 269 29.74 7.26 -14.06
N ASN A 270 30.15 7.12 -15.31
CA ASN A 270 30.69 8.22 -16.11
C ASN A 270 29.62 9.22 -16.64
N SER A 271 28.32 8.98 -16.37
CA SER A 271 27.25 9.89 -16.81
C SER A 271 26.92 11.01 -15.81
N ALA A 272 27.62 11.05 -14.67
CA ALA A 272 27.48 12.11 -13.68
C ALA A 272 28.18 13.41 -14.11
N TYR A 273 27.52 14.55 -13.94
CA TYR A 273 28.13 15.88 -14.08
C TYR A 273 27.52 16.88 -13.10
N GLU A 274 28.30 17.91 -12.75
CA GLU A 274 27.82 18.99 -11.88
C GLU A 274 26.82 19.85 -12.67
N TYR A 275 25.59 19.94 -12.18
CA TYR A 275 24.51 20.69 -12.81
C TYR A 275 24.43 22.12 -12.28
N ASP A 276 24.56 22.25 -10.96
CA ASP A 276 24.64 23.51 -10.21
C ASP A 276 25.36 23.21 -8.88
N LYS A 277 25.69 24.25 -8.11
CA LYS A 277 26.21 24.08 -6.75
C LYS A 277 25.25 23.22 -5.94
N SER A 278 25.77 22.11 -5.38
CA SER A 278 25.00 21.13 -4.59
C SER A 278 24.00 20.30 -5.39
N ILE A 279 24.06 20.30 -6.72
CA ILE A 279 23.21 19.50 -7.59
C ILE A 279 24.06 18.73 -8.61
N ILE A 280 23.97 17.41 -8.58
CA ILE A 280 24.64 16.53 -9.54
C ILE A 280 23.58 15.94 -10.46
N ALA A 281 23.78 16.00 -11.78
CA ALA A 281 22.91 15.35 -12.74
C ALA A 281 23.52 14.04 -13.22
N CYS A 282 22.66 13.05 -13.45
CA CYS A 282 22.96 11.81 -14.14
C CYS A 282 22.10 11.70 -15.39
N GLU A 283 22.74 11.44 -16.54
CA GLU A 283 22.06 11.16 -17.80
C GLU A 283 22.41 9.75 -18.30
N PRO A 284 21.78 8.69 -17.77
CA PRO A 284 22.14 7.31 -18.08
C PRO A 284 21.82 6.92 -19.54
N LYS A 285 20.86 7.62 -20.17
CA LYS A 285 20.49 7.51 -21.58
C LYS A 285 20.01 8.87 -22.08
N GLU A 286 20.12 9.11 -23.39
CA GLU A 286 19.64 10.34 -24.02
C GLU A 286 18.17 10.62 -23.65
N GLY A 287 17.91 11.82 -23.13
CA GLY A 287 16.58 12.26 -22.71
C GLY A 287 16.14 11.75 -21.33
N LYS A 288 17.01 11.05 -20.58
CA LYS A 288 16.76 10.68 -19.19
C LYS A 288 17.57 11.53 -18.22
N LEU A 289 16.93 12.43 -17.48
CA LEU A 289 17.64 13.34 -16.56
C LEU A 289 17.23 13.08 -15.11
N ILE A 290 18.16 12.55 -14.32
CA ILE A 290 17.98 12.39 -12.86
C ILE A 290 18.88 13.38 -12.14
N LYS A 291 18.31 14.21 -11.27
CA LYS A 291 19.07 15.20 -10.49
C LYS A 291 19.20 14.78 -9.03
N PHE A 292 20.39 14.89 -8.48
CA PHE A 292 20.72 14.58 -7.09
C PHE A 292 20.98 15.88 -6.34
N TYR A 293 20.16 16.14 -5.34
CA TYR A 293 20.24 17.31 -4.47
C TYR A 293 20.90 16.90 -3.16
N LEU A 294 22.16 17.31 -2.99
CA LEU A 294 22.92 17.00 -1.78
C LEU A 294 22.33 17.82 -0.63
N PHE A 295 21.83 17.16 0.40
CA PHE A 295 21.00 17.77 1.43
C PHE A 295 21.61 17.61 2.84
N SER A 296 21.44 18.62 3.68
CA SER A 296 21.57 18.46 5.14
C SER A 296 20.68 19.47 5.85
N LEU A 297 20.35 19.17 7.11
CA LEU A 297 19.47 20.01 7.91
C LEU A 297 20.18 21.29 8.33
N LYS A 298 19.44 22.38 8.47
CA LYS A 298 19.96 23.61 9.04
C LYS A 298 19.72 23.63 10.54
N PHE A 299 20.78 23.61 11.35
CA PHE A 299 20.64 23.44 12.80
C PHE A 299 19.87 24.59 13.44
N SER A 300 20.03 25.82 12.93
CA SER A 300 19.31 26.99 13.44
C SER A 300 17.80 26.87 13.37
N GLU A 301 17.27 26.12 12.39
CA GLU A 301 15.84 25.91 12.20
C GLU A 301 15.36 24.68 12.98
N ALA A 302 16.15 23.60 12.98
CA ALA A 302 15.81 22.36 13.66
C ALA A 302 15.91 22.45 15.20
N PHE A 303 16.82 23.27 15.75
CA PHE A 303 17.14 23.27 17.18
C PHE A 303 15.92 23.50 18.08
N LYS A 304 15.04 24.43 17.70
CA LYS A 304 13.83 24.74 18.47
C LYS A 304 12.81 23.60 18.42
N GLU A 305 12.74 22.91 17.30
CA GLU A 305 11.71 21.88 17.01
C GLU A 305 12.19 20.47 17.32
N LEU A 306 13.43 20.30 17.80
CA LEU A 306 14.06 18.99 17.99
C LEU A 306 13.21 17.98 18.78
N PRO A 307 12.49 18.34 19.86
CA PRO A 307 11.59 17.41 20.55
C PRO A 307 10.52 16.78 19.65
N ASN A 308 10.07 17.51 18.63
CA ASN A 308 9.07 17.05 17.66
C ASN A 308 9.69 16.23 16.51
N LEU A 309 11.00 16.32 16.32
CA LEU A 309 11.74 15.64 15.26
C LEU A 309 12.44 14.37 15.77
N PHE A 310 12.62 14.24 17.08
CA PHE A 310 13.44 13.19 17.67
C PHE A 310 12.64 12.30 18.62
N PRO A 311 12.00 11.22 18.11
CA PRO A 311 11.12 10.37 18.91
C PRO A 311 11.86 9.59 20.02
N TYR A 312 13.18 9.47 19.96
CA TYR A 312 13.98 8.77 20.98
C TYR A 312 14.52 9.69 22.08
N MET A 313 14.14 10.97 22.07
CA MET A 313 14.44 11.88 23.18
C MET A 313 13.78 11.35 24.47
N SER A 314 14.41 11.54 25.63
CA SER A 314 13.77 11.16 26.89
C SER A 314 12.69 12.16 27.29
N ASP A 315 11.64 11.71 27.99
CA ASP A 315 10.58 12.57 28.53
C ASP A 315 11.14 13.78 29.30
N GLN A 316 12.21 13.54 30.08
CA GLN A 316 12.89 14.59 30.83
C GLN A 316 13.59 15.60 29.90
N ALA A 317 14.26 15.14 28.84
CA ALA A 317 14.93 16.06 27.92
C ALA A 317 13.90 16.89 27.11
N MET A 318 12.78 16.29 26.71
CA MET A 318 11.70 16.99 26.00
C MET A 318 11.06 18.08 26.88
N ALA A 319 10.68 17.74 28.12
CA ALA A 319 10.00 18.66 29.03
C ALA A 319 10.81 19.93 29.32
N TYR A 320 12.14 19.81 29.36
CA TYR A 320 13.04 20.92 29.67
C TYR A 320 13.71 21.54 28.44
N TRP A 321 13.39 21.09 27.22
CA TRP A 321 14.01 21.62 26.00
C TRP A 321 13.72 23.11 25.78
N ASN A 322 12.48 23.54 26.07
CA ASN A 322 12.10 24.96 25.97
C ASN A 322 12.97 25.85 26.86
N MET A 323 13.32 25.40 28.07
CA MET A 323 14.25 26.13 28.95
C MET A 323 15.64 26.28 28.31
N ILE A 324 16.14 25.23 27.63
CA ILE A 324 17.43 25.28 26.93
C ILE A 324 17.37 26.28 25.77
N VAL A 325 16.29 26.27 24.99
CA VAL A 325 16.06 27.23 23.89
C VAL A 325 16.01 28.67 24.41
N GLU A 326 15.25 28.93 25.49
CA GLU A 326 15.14 30.26 26.10
C GLU A 326 16.50 30.77 26.60
N ARG A 327 17.30 29.90 27.22
CA ARG A 327 18.65 30.24 27.66
C ARG A 327 19.59 30.54 26.50
N ALA A 328 19.57 29.73 25.44
CA ALA A 328 20.36 29.98 24.23
C ALA A 328 19.99 31.33 23.60
N ASN A 329 18.71 31.66 23.53
CA ASN A 329 18.22 32.96 23.05
C ASN A 329 18.67 34.12 23.94
N LYS A 330 18.57 33.98 25.27
CA LYS A 330 19.01 35.01 26.23
C LYS A 330 20.52 35.27 26.14
N LEU A 331 21.31 34.23 25.91
CA LEU A 331 22.75 34.30 25.73
C LEU A 331 23.16 34.73 24.31
N LYS A 332 22.19 34.92 23.40
CA LYS A 332 22.41 35.29 22.00
C LYS A 332 23.41 34.35 21.31
N VAL A 333 23.23 33.05 21.50
CA VAL A 333 24.03 32.04 20.80
C VAL A 333 23.91 32.27 19.29
N ASP A 334 25.04 32.43 18.61
CA ASP A 334 25.08 32.65 17.17
C ASP A 334 25.06 31.31 16.43
N PHE A 335 23.89 30.94 15.91
CA PHE A 335 23.69 29.70 15.17
C PHE A 335 24.25 29.75 13.73
N ASN A 336 24.80 30.88 13.28
CA ASN A 336 25.44 30.97 11.96
C ASN A 336 26.93 30.56 12.00
N GLN A 337 27.47 30.28 13.19
CA GLN A 337 28.82 29.75 13.33
C GLN A 337 28.91 28.31 12.83
N PRO A 338 30.13 27.79 12.54
CA PRO A 338 30.31 26.37 12.26
C PRO A 338 29.64 25.49 13.32
N PHE A 339 28.91 24.46 12.89
CA PHE A 339 28.06 23.64 13.76
C PHE A 339 28.76 23.16 15.05
N ASN A 340 30.01 22.70 14.95
CA ASN A 340 30.80 22.28 16.11
C ASN A 340 31.05 23.40 17.13
N ASN A 341 31.19 24.66 16.69
CA ASN A 341 31.31 25.82 17.58
C ASN A 341 29.99 26.12 18.29
N VAL A 342 28.87 25.96 17.58
CA VAL A 342 27.52 26.11 18.17
C VAL A 342 27.31 25.06 19.25
N ILE A 343 27.59 23.78 18.97
CA ILE A 343 27.49 22.69 19.94
C ILE A 343 28.37 22.94 21.18
N ASN A 344 29.62 23.36 20.97
CA ASN A 344 30.52 23.70 22.07
C ASN A 344 29.98 24.85 22.93
N THR A 345 29.38 25.85 22.30
CA THR A 345 28.75 26.99 22.99
C THR A 345 27.51 26.56 23.78
N LEU A 346 26.65 25.72 23.20
CA LEU A 346 25.50 25.15 23.91
C LEU A 346 25.94 24.36 25.14
N ASN A 347 26.93 23.47 25.00
CA ASN A 347 27.44 22.70 26.12
C ASN A 347 28.07 23.59 27.21
N ARG A 348 28.97 24.51 26.85
CA ARG A 348 29.74 25.31 27.83
C ARG A 348 28.98 26.47 28.43
N SER A 349 28.18 27.17 27.64
CA SER A 349 27.55 28.43 28.03
C SER A 349 26.07 28.29 28.36
N VAL A 350 25.37 27.30 27.80
CA VAL A 350 23.93 27.10 28.04
C VAL A 350 23.69 26.01 29.07
N ILE A 351 24.31 24.83 28.90
CA ILE A 351 24.00 23.63 29.69
C ILE A 351 24.88 23.49 30.93
N ALA A 352 26.20 23.65 30.80
CA ALA A 352 27.13 23.50 31.92
C ALA A 352 26.80 24.41 33.13
N PRO A 353 26.37 25.68 32.96
CA PRO A 353 26.03 26.55 34.08
C PRO A 353 24.73 26.20 34.83
N ILE A 354 23.92 25.28 34.30
CA ILE A 354 22.67 24.86 34.94
C ILE A 354 22.98 24.11 36.22
N THR A 355 22.46 24.63 37.33
CA THR A 355 22.68 24.09 38.69
C THR A 355 21.72 22.94 39.01
N SER A 356 22.07 22.11 39.98
CA SER A 356 21.23 21.00 40.45
C SER A 356 19.87 21.44 41.01
N ASN A 357 19.76 22.70 41.44
CA ASN A 357 18.52 23.28 41.93
C ASN A 357 17.56 23.66 40.80
N GLU A 358 18.08 23.90 39.60
CA GLU A 358 17.29 24.25 38.42
C GLU A 358 16.93 23.02 37.60
N LEU A 359 17.83 22.04 37.54
CA LEU A 359 17.64 20.82 36.77
C LEU A 359 18.32 19.65 37.46
N ALA A 360 17.61 18.53 37.59
CA ALA A 360 18.19 17.31 38.13
C ALA A 360 19.43 16.86 37.31
N PRO A 361 20.50 16.37 37.95
CA PRO A 361 21.72 15.96 37.26
C PRO A 361 21.48 14.92 36.14
N SER A 362 20.55 13.99 36.34
CA SER A 362 20.18 12.97 35.35
C SER A 362 19.50 13.57 34.11
N THR A 363 18.67 14.60 34.28
CA THR A 363 18.03 15.32 33.18
C THR A 363 19.07 16.16 32.43
N LYS A 364 19.99 16.81 33.15
CA LYS A 364 21.13 17.54 32.54
C LYS A 364 21.94 16.63 31.63
N GLN A 365 22.36 15.49 32.17
CA GLN A 365 23.12 14.49 31.42
C GLN A 365 22.33 13.95 30.23
N SER A 366 21.00 13.85 30.34
CA SER A 366 20.15 13.45 29.21
C SER A 366 20.13 14.48 28.09
N ILE A 367 20.04 15.77 28.41
CA ILE A 367 20.11 16.87 27.43
C ILE A 367 21.51 16.94 26.79
N GLU A 368 22.57 16.80 27.58
CA GLU A 368 23.95 16.76 27.08
C GLU A 368 24.16 15.60 26.10
N ARG A 369 23.61 14.41 26.40
CA ARG A 369 23.65 13.26 25.49
C ARG A 369 22.96 13.55 24.16
N VAL A 370 21.81 14.21 24.16
CA VAL A 370 21.12 14.62 22.92
C VAL A 370 22.02 15.54 22.11
N ILE A 371 22.49 16.65 22.69
CA ILE A 371 23.30 17.66 21.99
C ILE A 371 24.59 17.07 21.42
N ASN A 372 25.29 16.25 22.20
CA ASN A 372 26.50 15.56 21.74
C ASN A 372 26.19 14.52 20.65
N GLY A 373 25.03 13.85 20.75
CA GLY A 373 24.52 12.95 19.72
C GLY A 373 24.35 13.66 18.37
N LEU A 374 23.72 14.84 18.35
CA LEU A 374 23.53 15.64 17.11
C LEU A 374 24.86 15.95 16.41
N ALA A 375 25.90 16.28 17.19
CA ALA A 375 27.25 16.49 16.68
C ALA A 375 27.82 15.23 16.02
N SER A 376 27.64 14.08 16.67
CA SER A 376 28.13 12.79 16.17
C SER A 376 27.38 12.28 14.93
N TYR A 377 26.11 12.65 14.77
CA TYR A 377 25.30 12.26 13.61
C TYR A 377 25.77 12.93 12.32
N GLY A 378 26.28 14.17 12.41
CA GLY A 378 26.84 14.90 11.27
C GLY A 378 25.82 15.27 10.18
N ILE A 379 24.52 15.29 10.48
CA ILE A 379 23.44 15.58 9.51
C ILE A 379 23.09 17.07 9.38
N PHE A 380 23.79 17.94 10.10
CA PHE A 380 23.50 19.38 10.17
C PHE A 380 24.60 20.21 9.52
N ASP A 381 24.19 21.26 8.81
CA ASP A 381 25.05 22.34 8.29
C ASP A 381 26.28 21.86 7.49
N VAL A 382 26.16 20.73 6.79
CA VAL A 382 27.22 20.18 5.94
C VAL A 382 27.50 21.14 4.78
N ASN A 383 28.77 21.45 4.54
CA ASN A 383 29.15 22.38 3.48
C ASN A 383 28.84 21.81 2.08
N GLY A 384 28.48 22.68 1.14
CA GLY A 384 28.18 22.27 -0.24
C GLY A 384 26.87 21.49 -0.39
N THR A 385 25.97 21.54 0.59
CA THR A 385 24.61 20.96 0.51
C THR A 385 23.53 22.04 0.50
N ILE A 386 22.40 21.75 -0.13
CA ILE A 386 21.16 22.51 0.05
C ILE A 386 20.57 22.28 1.44
N LYS A 387 19.77 23.23 1.91
CA LYS A 387 19.09 23.21 3.22
C LYS A 387 17.57 23.13 3.06
N ASP A 388 16.89 23.14 4.19
CA ASP A 388 15.43 22.97 4.33
C ASP A 388 14.62 23.94 3.46
N ASP A 389 15.10 25.17 3.28
CA ASP A 389 14.45 26.22 2.49
C ASP A 389 14.29 25.86 1.02
N ARG A 390 15.27 25.17 0.44
CA ARG A 390 15.28 24.74 -0.97
C ARG A 390 14.43 23.50 -1.22
N LEU A 391 14.13 22.69 -0.19
CA LEU A 391 13.28 21.51 -0.35
C LEU A 391 11.87 21.88 -0.81
N PHE A 392 11.34 23.01 -0.34
CA PHE A 392 10.02 23.48 -0.73
C PHE A 392 9.91 23.71 -2.25
N ASP A 393 10.95 24.31 -2.85
CA ASP A 393 11.00 24.58 -4.28
C ASP A 393 11.07 23.27 -5.08
N ILE A 394 11.87 22.30 -4.63
CA ILE A 394 11.97 20.98 -5.27
C ILE A 394 10.61 20.27 -5.24
N LEU A 395 9.98 20.21 -4.07
CA LEU A 395 8.64 19.63 -3.89
C LEU A 395 7.58 20.29 -4.79
N THR A 396 7.76 21.55 -5.18
CA THR A 396 6.80 22.28 -6.03
C THR A 396 6.97 21.99 -7.52
N HIS A 397 8.19 21.69 -7.97
CA HIS A 397 8.50 21.55 -9.41
C HIS A 397 8.72 20.11 -9.86
N SER A 398 8.92 19.19 -8.91
CA SER A 398 9.27 17.79 -9.20
C SER A 398 8.06 16.87 -9.10
N SER A 399 7.84 16.03 -10.10
CA SER A 399 6.75 15.04 -10.08
C SER A 399 7.17 13.72 -9.41
N ASN A 400 8.45 13.35 -9.49
CA ASN A 400 8.95 12.09 -8.95
C ASN A 400 10.17 12.36 -8.09
N ILE A 401 10.03 12.12 -6.78
CA ILE A 401 11.06 12.42 -5.81
C ILE A 401 11.41 11.16 -5.03
N VAL A 402 12.70 10.85 -4.92
CA VAL A 402 13.20 9.80 -4.03
C VAL A 402 14.10 10.44 -2.98
N ILE A 403 13.79 10.26 -1.71
CA ILE A 403 14.61 10.66 -0.57
C ILE A 403 15.45 9.45 -0.19
N ASP A 404 16.73 9.45 -0.57
CA ASP A 404 17.61 8.30 -0.35
C ASP A 404 18.36 8.44 0.98
N LEU A 405 17.90 7.72 2.00
CA LEU A 405 18.47 7.71 3.34
C LEU A 405 19.59 6.67 3.50
N SER A 406 19.92 5.88 2.46
CA SER A 406 20.85 4.75 2.57
C SER A 406 22.24 5.21 2.99
N PHE A 407 22.71 6.35 2.49
CA PHE A 407 24.04 6.89 2.84
C PHE A 407 24.16 7.28 4.31
N VAL A 408 23.12 7.91 4.88
CA VAL A 408 23.11 8.25 6.30
C VAL A 408 23.11 6.99 7.14
N LEU A 409 22.33 5.98 6.74
CA LEU A 409 22.28 4.70 7.43
C LEU A 409 23.64 3.98 7.39
N GLU A 410 24.30 3.94 6.24
CA GLU A 410 25.62 3.31 6.07
C GLU A 410 26.72 4.04 6.85
N SER A 411 26.71 5.38 6.84
CA SER A 411 27.76 6.17 7.50
C SER A 411 27.64 6.25 9.01
N THR A 412 26.41 6.18 9.54
CA THR A 412 26.14 6.31 10.99
C THR A 412 25.86 4.98 11.67
N ALA A 413 25.24 4.01 10.98
CA ALA A 413 24.67 2.79 11.55
C ALA A 413 23.66 3.04 12.69
N LEU A 414 22.98 4.20 12.67
CA LEU A 414 22.03 4.64 13.71
C LEU A 414 20.65 4.98 13.11
N VAL A 415 19.59 4.81 13.91
CA VAL A 415 18.19 5.07 13.50
C VAL A 415 17.76 6.49 13.84
N GLU A 416 18.36 7.09 14.87
CA GLU A 416 18.14 8.44 15.33
C GLU A 416 18.32 9.51 14.23
N PRO A 417 19.45 9.57 13.48
CA PRO A 417 19.62 10.56 12.42
C PRO A 417 18.62 10.38 11.27
N ILE A 418 18.28 9.13 10.93
CA ILE A 418 17.29 8.78 9.91
C ILE A 418 15.92 9.32 10.31
N SER A 419 15.55 9.15 11.58
CA SER A 419 14.28 9.63 12.12
C SER A 419 14.20 11.16 12.11
N ILE A 420 15.24 11.85 12.57
CA ILE A 420 15.28 13.33 12.55
C ILE A 420 15.13 13.86 11.12
N LEU A 421 15.87 13.29 10.17
CA LEU A 421 15.79 13.67 8.75
C LEU A 421 14.39 13.40 8.17
N ALA A 422 13.89 12.18 8.34
CA ALA A 422 12.59 11.80 7.80
C ALA A 422 11.47 12.66 8.40
N TYR A 423 11.47 12.89 9.73
CA TYR A 423 10.45 13.69 10.39
C TYR A 423 10.48 15.13 9.89
N LYS A 424 11.67 15.72 9.71
CA LYS A 424 11.77 17.09 9.19
C LYS A 424 11.33 17.19 7.73
N ILE A 425 11.68 16.21 6.90
CA ILE A 425 11.25 16.18 5.50
C ILE A 425 9.73 15.99 5.38
N LEU A 426 9.14 15.12 6.22
CA LEU A 426 7.69 14.92 6.27
C LEU A 426 6.95 16.17 6.76
N ASP A 427 7.52 16.90 7.73
CA ASP A 427 7.02 18.19 8.20
C ASP A 427 6.99 19.23 7.06
N ILE A 428 8.10 19.36 6.32
CA ILE A 428 8.21 20.25 5.15
C ILE A 428 7.22 19.84 4.05
N LEU A 429 7.08 18.54 3.77
CA LEU A 429 6.13 18.00 2.80
C LEU A 429 4.69 18.36 3.17
N TYR A 430 4.32 18.18 4.44
CA TYR A 430 2.99 18.56 4.90
C TYR A 430 2.74 20.04 4.71
N ASP A 431 3.69 20.90 5.10
CA ASP A 431 3.55 22.36 4.99
C ASP A 431 3.44 22.81 3.55
N TYR A 432 4.15 22.17 2.62
CA TYR A 432 3.96 22.35 1.19
C TYR A 432 2.52 22.07 0.75
N LYS A 433 1.97 20.91 1.13
CA LYS A 433 0.59 20.56 0.78
C LYS A 433 -0.45 21.44 1.48
N ASP A 434 -0.21 21.83 2.72
CA ASP A 434 -1.10 22.70 3.49
C ASP A 434 -1.11 24.13 2.94
N ARG A 435 0.03 24.65 2.49
CA ARG A 435 0.09 25.95 1.78
C ARG A 435 -0.67 25.87 0.46
N GLN A 436 -0.46 24.85 -0.37
CA GLN A 436 -1.24 24.66 -1.61
C GLN A 436 -2.74 24.59 -1.32
N TYR A 437 -3.13 23.87 -0.27
CA TYR A 437 -4.53 23.75 0.14
C TYR A 437 -5.15 25.09 0.52
N LYS A 438 -4.44 25.90 1.32
CA LYS A 438 -4.94 27.19 1.81
C LYS A 438 -4.96 28.29 0.75
N THR A 439 -4.05 28.24 -0.23
CA THR A 439 -3.96 29.27 -1.28
C THR A 439 -4.73 28.92 -2.55
N SER A 440 -5.09 27.65 -2.76
CA SER A 440 -5.83 27.23 -3.94
C SER A 440 -7.28 27.72 -3.90
N PRO A 441 -7.79 28.40 -4.94
CA PRO A 441 -9.20 28.73 -5.05
C PRO A 441 -10.08 27.48 -5.27
N ASN A 442 -9.49 26.39 -5.77
CA ASN A 442 -10.14 25.10 -6.00
C ASN A 442 -9.33 23.97 -5.34
N PRO A 443 -9.53 23.70 -4.04
CA PRO A 443 -8.78 22.66 -3.32
C PRO A 443 -8.91 21.25 -3.94
N ASP A 444 -10.03 20.97 -4.60
CA ASP A 444 -10.26 19.68 -5.27
C ASP A 444 -9.38 19.46 -6.52
N GLN A 445 -8.79 20.52 -7.08
CA GLN A 445 -7.89 20.45 -8.24
C GLN A 445 -6.40 20.35 -7.87
N ILE A 446 -6.08 20.36 -6.57
CA ILE A 446 -4.70 20.19 -6.12
C ILE A 446 -4.20 18.81 -6.54
N GLN A 447 -3.07 18.80 -7.25
CA GLN A 447 -2.44 17.57 -7.70
C GLN A 447 -2.28 16.58 -6.54
N HIS A 448 -2.66 15.33 -6.79
CA HIS A 448 -2.48 14.27 -5.83
C HIS A 448 -0.98 13.99 -5.63
N THR A 449 -0.58 13.88 -4.36
CA THR A 449 0.77 13.47 -3.98
C THR A 449 0.67 12.13 -3.25
N LEU A 450 1.38 11.11 -3.75
CA LEU A 450 1.50 9.82 -3.09
C LEU A 450 2.87 9.72 -2.41
N LEU A 451 2.87 9.73 -1.08
CA LEU A 451 4.05 9.45 -0.26
C LEU A 451 4.18 7.93 -0.06
N ILE A 452 5.36 7.38 -0.34
CA ILE A 452 5.66 5.96 -0.29
C ILE A 452 6.75 5.75 0.74
N ILE A 453 6.51 4.87 1.71
CA ILE A 453 7.45 4.57 2.79
C ILE A 453 7.58 3.06 2.91
N ASP A 454 8.78 2.55 2.67
CA ASP A 454 9.14 1.18 3.03
C ASP A 454 9.63 1.12 4.48
N GLU A 455 9.50 -0.03 5.14
CA GLU A 455 9.82 -0.23 6.56
C GLU A 455 9.20 0.81 7.50
N ALA A 456 7.89 1.06 7.34
CA ALA A 456 7.13 2.08 8.05
C ALA A 456 7.19 1.97 9.60
N HIS A 457 7.50 0.80 10.16
CA HIS A 457 7.66 0.62 11.60
C HIS A 457 8.90 1.35 12.16
N GLU A 458 9.92 1.61 11.33
CA GLU A 458 11.09 2.38 11.73
C GLU A 458 10.77 3.88 11.86
N LEU A 459 9.88 4.41 11.00
CA LEU A 459 9.47 5.81 11.05
C LEU A 459 8.29 6.06 12.00
N PHE A 460 7.39 5.09 12.14
CA PHE A 460 6.22 5.17 13.01
C PHE A 460 6.21 4.03 14.03
N PRO A 461 7.22 3.93 14.91
CA PRO A 461 7.34 2.82 15.85
C PRO A 461 6.26 2.88 16.94
N GLN A 462 5.92 1.72 17.47
CA GLN A 462 5.17 1.60 18.72
C GLN A 462 6.11 1.86 19.90
N VAL A 463 6.08 3.08 20.43
CA VAL A 463 6.93 3.50 21.55
C VAL A 463 6.20 3.34 22.89
N ARG A 464 6.93 2.92 23.94
CA ARG A 464 6.40 2.76 25.30
C ARG A 464 6.40 4.06 26.12
N GLN A 465 7.36 4.94 25.89
CA GLN A 465 7.49 6.23 26.57
C GLN A 465 6.40 7.18 26.07
N GLU A 466 5.72 7.88 27.00
CA GLU A 466 4.52 8.67 26.66
C GLU A 466 4.84 9.87 25.76
N ALA A 467 5.87 10.67 26.07
CA ALA A 467 6.15 11.85 25.26
C ALA A 467 6.70 11.47 23.87
N SER A 468 7.51 10.41 23.78
CA SER A 468 7.97 9.86 22.50
C SER A 468 6.79 9.38 21.65
N LYS A 469 5.82 8.72 22.29
CA LYS A 469 4.59 8.28 21.64
C LYS A 469 3.79 9.48 21.15
N GLU A 470 3.65 10.54 21.93
CA GLU A 470 2.98 11.78 21.50
C GLU A 470 3.65 12.38 20.25
N THR A 471 4.99 12.42 20.19
CA THR A 471 5.73 12.90 19.01
C THR A 471 5.41 12.08 17.75
N VAL A 472 5.44 10.75 17.85
CA VAL A 472 5.10 9.85 16.72
C VAL A 472 3.63 10.03 16.32
N GLU A 473 2.72 10.04 17.28
CA GLU A 473 1.28 10.19 17.03
C GLU A 473 0.91 11.56 16.46
N ALA A 474 1.61 12.62 16.86
CA ALA A 474 1.44 13.96 16.29
C ALA A 474 1.81 13.96 14.80
N LEU A 475 2.93 13.34 14.42
CA LEU A 475 3.33 13.20 13.03
C LEU A 475 2.33 12.34 12.24
N VAL A 476 1.92 11.19 12.79
CA VAL A 476 0.92 10.30 12.16
C VAL A 476 -0.39 11.04 11.91
N ASN A 477 -0.89 11.80 12.89
CA ASN A 477 -2.10 12.60 12.72
C ASN A 477 -1.91 13.71 11.67
N ARG A 478 -0.75 14.35 11.62
CA ARG A 478 -0.48 15.38 10.62
C ARG A 478 -0.45 14.79 9.20
N ILE A 479 0.27 13.69 9.00
CA ILE A 479 0.49 13.09 7.69
C ILE A 479 -0.73 12.30 7.20
N LEU A 480 -1.31 11.43 8.04
CA LEU A 480 -2.44 10.60 7.64
C LEU A 480 -3.76 11.34 7.83
N ARG A 481 -4.07 11.79 9.05
CA ARG A 481 -5.39 12.40 9.33
C ARG A 481 -5.60 13.74 8.61
N LEU A 482 -4.65 14.67 8.74
CA LEU A 482 -4.77 15.98 8.11
C LEU A 482 -4.37 15.95 6.63
N GLY A 483 -3.36 15.17 6.25
CA GLY A 483 -2.88 15.04 4.87
C GLY A 483 -3.94 14.57 3.87
N ARG A 484 -4.86 13.70 4.30
CA ARG A 484 -6.03 13.28 3.49
C ARG A 484 -6.81 14.46 2.91
N GLN A 485 -7.01 15.54 3.67
CA GLN A 485 -7.73 16.73 3.21
C GLN A 485 -6.91 17.58 2.22
N ARG A 486 -5.58 17.43 2.21
CA ARG A 486 -4.65 18.16 1.32
C ARG A 486 -4.23 17.33 0.09
N ASN A 487 -5.04 16.33 -0.29
CA ASN A 487 -4.73 15.38 -1.38
C ASN A 487 -3.37 14.67 -1.23
N LEU A 488 -2.88 14.49 0.00
CA LEU A 488 -1.71 13.69 0.33
C LEU A 488 -2.15 12.27 0.69
N GLY A 489 -1.91 11.32 -0.21
CA GLY A 489 -2.02 9.89 0.03
C GLY A 489 -0.72 9.33 0.57
N VAL A 490 -0.80 8.24 1.33
CA VAL A 490 0.40 7.59 1.87
C VAL A 490 0.30 6.09 1.69
N ALA A 491 1.30 5.46 1.08
CA ALA A 491 1.46 4.03 0.98
C ALA A 491 2.60 3.60 1.91
N LEU A 492 2.26 2.83 2.94
CA LEU A 492 3.17 2.36 3.97
C LEU A 492 3.38 0.86 3.80
N ALA A 493 4.61 0.38 3.88
CA ALA A 493 4.89 -1.05 3.93
C ALA A 493 5.60 -1.44 5.23
N THR A 494 5.24 -2.60 5.80
CA THR A 494 5.97 -3.16 6.94
C THR A 494 5.91 -4.69 6.94
N HIS A 495 6.92 -5.32 7.52
CA HIS A 495 6.95 -6.77 7.76
C HIS A 495 6.64 -7.14 9.22
N VAL A 496 6.60 -6.16 10.13
CA VAL A 496 6.32 -6.33 11.56
C VAL A 496 5.19 -5.39 11.98
N PRO A 497 3.92 -5.71 11.69
CA PRO A 497 2.80 -4.82 12.00
C PRO A 497 2.61 -4.56 13.50
N LYS A 498 3.15 -5.42 14.38
CA LYS A 498 3.11 -5.24 15.85
C LYS A 498 4.04 -4.14 16.36
N ASP A 499 5.09 -3.81 15.61
CA ASP A 499 6.03 -2.75 15.97
C ASP A 499 5.62 -1.40 15.37
N LEU A 500 4.56 -1.38 14.57
CA LEU A 500 4.00 -0.19 13.95
C LEU A 500 2.98 0.49 14.89
N ASN A 501 3.00 1.82 14.95
CA ASN A 501 2.07 2.59 15.75
C ASN A 501 0.59 2.25 15.40
N PRO A 502 -0.27 1.91 16.38
CA PRO A 502 -1.66 1.52 16.13
C PRO A 502 -2.52 2.55 15.37
N LEU A 503 -2.21 3.85 15.48
CA LEU A 503 -2.92 4.89 14.71
C LEU A 503 -2.72 4.71 13.20
N VAL A 504 -1.59 4.19 12.76
CA VAL A 504 -1.35 3.90 11.34
C VAL A 504 -2.30 2.80 10.85
N LEU A 505 -2.44 1.71 11.61
CA LEU A 505 -3.38 0.63 11.32
C LEU A 505 -4.83 1.14 11.26
N GLN A 506 -5.19 2.07 12.15
CA GLN A 506 -6.53 2.66 12.21
C GLN A 506 -6.81 3.66 11.08
N LEU A 507 -5.83 4.49 10.69
CA LEU A 507 -6.02 5.56 9.71
C LEU A 507 -5.86 5.10 8.26
N THR A 508 -5.32 3.90 8.04
CA THR A 508 -5.19 3.28 6.72
C THR A 508 -6.45 2.49 6.37
N ASN A 509 -7.23 2.99 5.42
CA ASN A 509 -8.52 2.38 5.04
C ASN A 509 -8.37 1.15 4.15
N THR A 510 -7.32 1.13 3.31
CA THR A 510 -7.04 0.00 2.43
C THR A 510 -5.80 -0.72 2.94
N LYS A 511 -5.91 -2.04 3.11
CA LYS A 511 -4.81 -2.92 3.50
C LYS A 511 -4.56 -3.93 2.40
N ILE A 512 -3.30 -4.15 2.07
CA ILE A 512 -2.86 -5.22 1.16
C ILE A 512 -2.02 -6.18 1.99
N ILE A 513 -2.58 -7.34 2.26
CA ILE A 513 -2.03 -8.34 3.17
C ILE A 513 -1.45 -9.46 2.32
N MET A 514 -0.13 -9.52 2.24
CA MET A 514 0.62 -10.56 1.55
C MET A 514 0.95 -11.70 2.51
N ARG A 515 1.86 -12.59 2.10
CA ARG A 515 2.29 -13.74 2.90
C ARG A 515 2.71 -13.38 4.32
N ASN A 516 2.02 -13.94 5.33
CA ASN A 516 2.26 -13.74 6.75
C ASN A 516 1.87 -14.97 7.58
N ASP A 517 2.33 -15.02 8.83
CA ASP A 517 1.98 -16.06 9.79
C ASP A 517 0.52 -15.93 10.28
N GLU A 518 -0.10 -17.06 10.65
CA GLU A 518 -1.49 -17.16 11.09
C GLU A 518 -1.88 -16.13 12.17
N ASN A 519 -1.02 -15.94 13.18
CA ASN A 519 -1.25 -14.99 14.27
C ASN A 519 -1.39 -13.55 13.76
N VAL A 520 -0.59 -13.15 12.77
CA VAL A 520 -0.67 -11.81 12.17
C VAL A 520 -1.96 -11.68 11.36
N LEU A 521 -2.35 -12.73 10.62
CA LEU A 521 -3.58 -12.74 9.84
C LEU A 521 -4.82 -12.62 10.73
N LYS A 522 -4.81 -13.31 11.87
CA LYS A 522 -5.86 -13.22 12.90
C LYS A 522 -5.92 -11.82 13.52
N ASP A 523 -4.78 -11.23 13.86
CA ASP A 523 -4.72 -9.86 14.40
C ASP A 523 -5.26 -8.81 13.40
N LEU A 524 -5.19 -9.10 12.09
CA LEU A 524 -5.75 -8.28 11.01
C LEU A 524 -7.21 -8.65 10.64
N GLY A 525 -7.79 -9.66 11.30
CA GLY A 525 -9.14 -10.16 11.08
C GLY A 525 -9.35 -10.73 9.68
N VAL A 526 -8.39 -11.51 9.19
CA VAL A 526 -8.42 -12.21 7.89
C VAL A 526 -8.02 -13.68 8.02
N GLU A 527 -8.31 -14.29 9.18
CA GLU A 527 -7.99 -15.70 9.46
C GLU A 527 -8.64 -16.68 8.47
N GLU A 528 -9.76 -16.32 7.84
CA GLU A 528 -10.40 -17.15 6.81
C GLU A 528 -9.56 -17.30 5.53
N TYR A 529 -8.52 -16.48 5.36
CA TYR A 529 -7.57 -16.55 4.24
C TYR A 529 -6.23 -17.18 4.64
N ALA A 530 -6.09 -17.73 5.86
CA ALA A 530 -4.84 -18.30 6.36
C ALA A 530 -4.26 -19.38 5.45
N ASP A 531 -5.11 -20.35 5.03
CA ASP A 531 -4.73 -21.45 4.14
C ASP A 531 -4.06 -20.98 2.83
N VAL A 532 -4.43 -19.79 2.37
CA VAL A 532 -3.87 -19.17 1.16
C VAL A 532 -2.66 -18.29 1.47
N LEU A 533 -2.79 -17.42 2.48
CA LEU A 533 -1.81 -16.37 2.73
C LEU A 533 -0.56 -16.89 3.43
N GLU A 534 -0.59 -17.99 4.18
CA GLU A 534 0.64 -18.54 4.80
C GLU A 534 1.66 -19.01 3.75
N TYR A 535 1.17 -19.56 2.63
CA TYR A 535 1.99 -20.15 1.58
C TYR A 535 1.97 -19.34 0.28
N ALA A 536 1.36 -18.16 0.29
CA ALA A 536 1.18 -17.32 -0.89
C ALA A 536 2.51 -17.05 -1.61
N PRO A 537 2.60 -17.26 -2.94
CA PRO A 537 3.81 -16.95 -3.68
C PRO A 537 4.04 -15.43 -3.76
N PRO A 538 5.28 -14.96 -3.92
CA PRO A 538 5.60 -13.53 -3.98
C PRO A 538 4.70 -12.75 -4.94
N GLY A 539 4.28 -11.56 -4.51
CA GLY A 539 3.35 -10.69 -5.24
C GLY A 539 1.89 -11.12 -5.13
N THR A 540 1.56 -12.17 -4.39
CA THR A 540 0.17 -12.53 -4.09
C THR A 540 -0.25 -11.86 -2.79
N GLY A 541 -1.43 -11.26 -2.75
CA GLY A 541 -1.96 -10.67 -1.53
C GLY A 541 -3.48 -10.53 -1.54
N LEU A 542 -4.04 -10.31 -0.36
CA LEU A 542 -5.43 -9.98 -0.12
C LEU A 542 -5.58 -8.47 -0.04
N VAL A 543 -6.47 -7.90 -0.85
CA VAL A 543 -6.93 -6.52 -0.69
C VAL A 543 -8.08 -6.53 0.31
N LYS A 544 -7.97 -5.72 1.36
CA LYS A 544 -9.04 -5.43 2.33
C LYS A 544 -9.34 -3.93 2.30
N SER A 545 -10.51 -3.54 1.78
CA SER A 545 -10.87 -2.12 1.62
C SER A 545 -12.37 -1.89 1.56
N SER A 546 -12.84 -0.83 2.22
CA SER A 546 -14.24 -0.37 2.15
C SER A 546 -14.57 0.47 0.90
N PHE A 547 -13.58 0.72 0.03
CA PHE A 547 -13.79 1.44 -1.23
C PHE A 547 -14.37 0.57 -2.35
N PHE A 548 -14.25 -0.75 -2.20
CA PHE A 548 -14.82 -1.74 -3.10
C PHE A 548 -16.14 -2.26 -2.52
N ASN A 549 -17.06 -2.66 -3.39
CA ASN A 549 -18.34 -3.27 -2.99
C ASN A 549 -18.12 -4.61 -2.28
N ASN A 550 -17.15 -5.39 -2.78
CA ASN A 550 -16.62 -6.55 -2.08
C ASN A 550 -15.37 -6.11 -1.31
N SER A 551 -15.43 -6.19 0.02
CA SER A 551 -14.38 -5.65 0.87
C SER A 551 -13.08 -6.43 0.81
N GLU A 552 -13.10 -7.70 0.39
CA GLU A 552 -11.98 -8.63 0.49
C GLU A 552 -11.81 -9.50 -0.77
N PHE A 553 -10.65 -9.43 -1.43
CA PHE A 553 -10.34 -10.27 -2.60
C PHE A 553 -8.83 -10.42 -2.86
N LEU A 554 -8.46 -11.55 -3.47
CA LEU A 554 -7.06 -11.87 -3.78
C LEU A 554 -6.60 -11.19 -5.07
N ILE A 555 -5.34 -10.77 -5.06
CA ILE A 555 -4.67 -10.11 -6.18
C ILE A 555 -3.28 -10.71 -6.43
N LYS A 556 -2.86 -10.64 -7.70
CA LYS A 556 -1.48 -10.81 -8.12
C LYS A 556 -0.94 -9.44 -8.53
N VAL A 557 0.04 -8.95 -7.78
CA VAL A 557 0.72 -7.69 -8.02
C VAL A 557 1.44 -7.72 -9.36
N LYS A 558 1.27 -6.65 -10.12
CA LYS A 558 2.01 -6.41 -11.36
C LYS A 558 3.49 -6.23 -11.04
N ASN A 559 4.39 -6.83 -11.80
CA ASN A 559 5.82 -6.64 -11.61
C ASN A 559 6.42 -5.91 -12.81
N ILE A 560 6.59 -4.60 -12.65
CA ILE A 560 7.16 -3.69 -13.66
C ILE A 560 8.57 -4.11 -14.08
N GLU A 561 9.32 -4.81 -13.22
CA GLU A 561 10.70 -5.20 -13.54
C GLU A 561 10.82 -6.45 -14.42
N SER A 562 9.72 -7.19 -14.59
CA SER A 562 9.62 -8.40 -15.42
C SER A 562 8.87 -8.21 -16.73
N GLU A 563 8.28 -7.02 -16.94
CA GLU A 563 7.73 -6.57 -18.23
C GLU A 563 8.80 -5.82 -19.04
#